data_AF-A0A7J9L925-F1
#
_entry.id   AF-A0A7J9L925-F1
#
_cell.length_a   1.000
_cell.length_b   1.000
_cell.length_c   1.000
_cell.angle_alpha   90.00
_cell.angle_beta   90.00
_cell.angle_gamma   90.00
#
_symmetry.space_group_name_H-M   'P 1'
#
loop_
_entity.id
_entity.type
_entity.pdbx_description
1 polymer ?
#
loop_
_entity_poly.entity_id
_entity_poly.type
_entity_poly.pdbx_seq_one_letter_code
_entity_poly.pdbx_strand_id
1 'polypeptide(L)'
;MFQDFKSEELAKGIQDCVMKIVKKREDKFKKGEADSFGNDFLGLLVNSYHSKDSDSLSMEDLVDECKTFYFAGQGTINSLLAWIVLLLATHGDWQEKARRE
;
A
#
# COMPACT_ATOMS: atom_id res chain seq x y z
N MET A 1 10.17 16.41 -16.07
CA MET A 1 9.79 17.57 -15.25
C MET A 1 8.34 17.48 -14.73
N PHE A 2 7.30 17.48 -15.58
CA PHE A 2 5.91 17.38 -15.09
C PHE A 2 5.56 15.99 -14.50
N GLN A 3 6.14 14.93 -15.09
CA GLN A 3 5.95 13.57 -14.62
C GLN A 3 6.67 13.32 -13.27
N ASP A 4 7.83 13.93 -13.08
CA ASP A 4 8.59 13.88 -11.82
C ASP A 4 7.86 14.63 -10.70
N PHE A 5 7.25 15.77 -11.01
CA PHE A 5 6.42 16.52 -10.05
C PHE A 5 5.22 15.71 -9.55
N LYS A 6 4.50 15.05 -10.46
CA LYS A 6 3.39 14.13 -10.08
C LYS A 6 3.86 12.95 -9.25
N SER A 7 5.05 12.41 -9.56
CA SER A 7 5.66 11.33 -8.80
C SER A 7 5.94 11.75 -7.35
N GLU A 8 6.46 12.97 -7.16
CA GLU A 8 6.76 13.50 -5.83
C GLU A 8 5.50 13.80 -5.00
N GLU A 9 4.45 14.34 -5.62
CA GLU A 9 3.15 14.55 -4.98
C GLU A 9 2.51 13.22 -4.53
N LEU A 10 2.60 12.20 -5.39
CA LEU A 10 2.14 10.85 -5.07
C LEU A 10 2.94 10.24 -3.92
N ALA A 11 4.27 10.39 -3.93
CA ALA A 11 5.13 9.91 -2.86
C ALA A 11 4.80 10.57 -1.50
N LYS A 12 4.49 11.87 -1.49
CA LYS A 12 4.01 12.58 -0.30
C LYS A 12 2.65 12.06 0.17
N GLY A 13 1.72 11.84 -0.76
CA GLY A 13 0.41 11.27 -0.44
C GLY A 13 0.50 9.86 0.18
N ILE A 14 1.41 9.03 -0.33
CA ILE A 14 1.71 7.71 0.24
C ILE A 14 2.25 7.85 1.66
N GLN A 15 3.26 8.72 1.85
CA GLN A 15 3.84 8.97 3.17
C GLN A 15 2.77 9.41 4.19
N ASP A 16 1.93 10.38 3.85
CA ASP A 16 0.84 10.85 4.71
C ASP A 16 -0.15 9.74 5.06
N CYS A 17 -0.48 8.88 4.10
CA CYS A 17 -1.37 7.74 4.30
C CYS A 17 -0.75 6.72 5.27
N VAL A 18 0.50 6.35 5.03
CA VAL A 18 1.26 5.41 5.87
C VAL A 18 1.33 5.93 7.30
N MET A 19 1.74 7.19 7.51
CA MET A 19 1.80 7.79 8.84
C MET A 19 0.45 7.76 9.57
N LYS A 20 -0.65 8.08 8.87
CA LYS A 20 -2.00 8.02 9.45
C LYS A 20 -2.39 6.61 9.88
N ILE A 21 -2.06 5.59 9.08
CA ILE A 21 -2.38 4.20 9.40
C ILE A 21 -1.54 3.71 10.58
N VAL A 22 -0.22 3.98 10.57
CA VAL A 22 0.69 3.62 11.66
C VAL A 22 0.20 4.22 12.98
N LYS A 23 -0.06 5.53 13.01
CA LYS A 23 -0.58 6.22 14.20
C LYS A 23 -1.88 5.60 14.71
N LYS A 24 -2.81 5.29 13.80
CA LYS A 24 -4.08 4.62 14.16
C LYS A 24 -3.85 3.24 14.79
N ARG A 25 -2.87 2.46 14.31
CA ARG A 25 -2.52 1.16 14.88
C ARG A 25 -1.87 1.31 16.26
N GLU A 26 -0.98 2.28 16.41
CA GLU A 26 -0.38 2.61 17.71
C GLU A 26 -1.41 3.04 18.75
N ASP A 27 -2.37 3.88 18.37
CA ASP A 27 -3.42 4.34 19.26
C ASP A 27 -4.31 3.18 19.73
N LYS A 28 -4.65 2.25 18.84
CA LYS A 28 -5.41 1.04 19.20
C LYS A 28 -4.65 0.15 20.17
N PHE A 29 -3.36 -0.06 19.92
CA PHE A 29 -2.50 -0.84 20.80
C PHE A 29 -2.38 -0.20 22.19
N LYS A 30 -2.14 1.12 22.25
CA LYS A 30 -2.05 1.89 23.52
C LYS A 30 -3.34 1.84 24.33
N LYS A 31 -4.50 1.78 23.67
CA LYS A 31 -5.82 1.66 24.33
C LYS A 31 -6.18 0.23 24.75
N GLY A 32 -5.36 -0.76 24.39
CA GLY A 32 -5.69 -2.18 24.61
C GLY A 32 -6.83 -2.69 23.72
N GLU A 33 -7.16 -1.98 22.63
CA GLU A 33 -8.17 -2.40 21.64
C GLU A 33 -7.59 -3.43 20.64
N ALA A 34 -6.27 -3.62 20.64
CA ALA A 34 -5.57 -4.59 19.81
C ALA A 34 -4.32 -5.10 20.55
N ASP A 35 -4.09 -6.41 20.51
CA ASP A 35 -2.95 -7.06 21.17
C ASP A 35 -1.64 -6.95 20.38
N SER A 36 -1.69 -6.48 19.13
CA SER A 36 -0.53 -6.28 18.27
C SER A 36 -0.81 -5.24 17.17
N PHE A 37 0.24 -4.86 16.42
CA PHE A 37 0.10 -3.98 15.25
C PHE A 37 -0.42 -4.70 13.99
N GLY A 38 -0.81 -5.97 14.10
CA GLY A 38 -1.25 -6.82 13.01
C GLY A 38 -0.14 -7.73 12.46
N ASN A 39 -0.54 -8.74 11.68
CA ASN A 39 0.36 -9.73 11.07
C ASN A 39 0.44 -9.58 9.54
N ASP A 40 -0.07 -8.46 9.01
CA ASP A 40 0.05 -8.08 7.61
C ASP A 40 1.39 -7.36 7.35
N PHE A 41 1.70 -7.08 6.09
CA PHE A 41 2.93 -6.40 5.67
C PHE A 41 3.26 -5.16 6.52
N LEU A 42 2.28 -4.26 6.71
CA LEU A 42 2.49 -3.05 7.51
C LEU A 42 2.63 -3.37 9.00
N GLY A 43 1.93 -4.40 9.51
CA GLY A 43 2.05 -4.85 10.88
C GLY A 43 3.45 -5.35 11.20
N LEU A 44 4.07 -6.08 10.27
CA LEU A 44 5.46 -6.54 10.38
C LEU A 44 6.43 -5.35 10.39
N LEU A 45 6.25 -4.36 9.50
CA LEU A 45 7.08 -3.15 9.48
C LEU A 45 6.94 -2.34 10.77
N VAL A 46 5.72 -2.16 11.29
CA VAL A 46 5.49 -1.43 12.55
C VAL A 46 6.09 -2.19 13.74
N ASN A 47 6.01 -3.53 13.76
CA ASN A 47 6.67 -4.33 14.79
C ASN A 47 8.19 -4.15 14.77
N SER A 48 8.81 -4.13 13.59
CA SER A 48 10.25 -3.89 13.43
C SER A 48 10.63 -2.45 13.78
N TYR A 49 9.83 -1.45 13.44
CA TYR A 49 10.02 -0.05 13.86
C TYR A 49 10.03 0.12 15.39
N HIS A 50 9.24 -0.68 16.12
CA HIS A 50 9.21 -0.69 17.60
C HIS A 50 10.18 -1.71 18.23
N SER A 51 10.96 -2.44 17.43
CA SER A 51 11.96 -3.38 17.94
C SER A 51 13.13 -2.66 18.61
N LYS A 52 13.78 -3.32 19.58
CA LYS A 52 14.98 -2.82 20.26
C LYS A 52 16.27 -3.49 19.77
N ASP A 53 16.15 -4.41 18.82
CA ASP A 53 17.28 -5.16 18.27
C ASP A 53 17.94 -4.41 17.11
N SER A 54 19.04 -4.96 16.59
CA SER A 54 19.77 -4.41 15.44
C SER A 54 18.92 -4.22 14.18
N ASP A 55 17.80 -4.93 14.09
CA ASP A 55 16.90 -4.97 12.94
C ASP A 55 15.75 -3.96 13.09
N SER A 56 15.89 -2.97 13.98
CA SER A 56 14.92 -1.89 14.14
C SER A 56 14.93 -0.96 12.93
N LEU A 57 13.77 -0.77 12.30
CA LEU A 57 13.62 0.19 11.22
C LEU A 57 13.47 1.62 11.75
N SER A 58 13.91 2.61 10.97
CA SER A 58 13.49 4.00 11.19
C SER A 58 12.10 4.25 10.60
N MET A 59 11.51 5.40 10.94
CA MET A 59 10.25 5.83 10.33
C MET A 59 10.41 6.08 8.81
N GLU A 60 11.60 6.53 8.40
CA GLU A 60 11.92 6.77 6.99
C GLU A 60 11.96 5.43 6.24
N ASP A 61 12.64 4.41 6.78
CA ASP A 61 12.69 3.08 6.18
C ASP A 61 11.30 2.47 6.04
N LEU A 62 10.46 2.56 7.08
CA LEU A 62 9.08 2.06 7.03
C LEU A 62 8.29 2.71 5.89
N VAL A 63 8.39 4.03 5.74
CA VAL A 63 7.71 4.78 4.68
C VAL A 63 8.26 4.40 3.32
N ASP A 64 9.58 4.24 3.18
CA ASP A 64 10.22 3.94 1.91
C ASP A 64 9.96 2.51 1.44
N GLU A 65 9.86 1.55 2.35
CA GLU A 65 9.38 0.18 2.03
C GLU A 65 7.93 0.20 1.53
N CYS A 66 7.05 0.99 2.16
CA CYS A 66 5.68 1.14 1.69
C CYS A 66 5.59 1.81 0.31
N LYS A 67 6.41 2.84 0.05
CA LYS A 67 6.50 3.49 -1.28
C LYS A 67 6.99 2.50 -2.33
N THR A 68 8.04 1.74 -2.01
CA THR A 68 8.62 0.74 -2.92
C THR A 68 7.60 -0.32 -3.28
N PHE A 69 6.87 -0.85 -2.29
CA PHE A 69 5.79 -1.81 -2.52
C PHE A 69 4.70 -1.24 -3.45
N TYR A 70 4.27 0.00 -3.21
CA TYR A 70 3.28 0.67 -4.06
C TYR A 70 3.75 0.83 -5.50
N PHE A 71 4.96 1.37 -5.71
CA PHE A 71 5.47 1.62 -7.05
C PHE A 71 5.73 0.33 -7.85
N ALA A 72 6.24 -0.71 -7.19
CA ALA A 72 6.42 -2.02 -7.81
C ALA A 72 5.08 -2.64 -8.24
N GLY A 73 4.04 -2.50 -7.42
CA GLY A 73 2.71 -3.03 -7.70
C GLY A 73 1.94 -2.25 -8.76
N GLN A 74 2.02 -0.92 -8.74
CA GLN A 74 1.18 -0.04 -9.56
C GLN A 74 1.33 -0.29 -11.06
N GLY A 75 2.57 -0.39 -11.57
CA GLY A 75 2.81 -0.61 -12.99
C GLY A 75 2.21 -1.92 -13.49
N THR A 76 2.37 -2.98 -12.70
CA THR A 76 1.87 -4.33 -13.02
C THR A 76 0.34 -4.38 -13.00
N ILE A 77 -0.28 -3.82 -11.96
CA ILE A 77 -1.74 -3.79 -11.82
C ILE A 77 -2.37 -2.94 -12.93
N ASN A 78 -1.80 -1.77 -13.24
CA ASN A 78 -2.30 -0.92 -14.31
C ASN A 78 -2.27 -1.63 -15.68
N SER A 79 -1.16 -2.31 -15.98
CA SER A 79 -1.03 -3.09 -17.21
C SER A 79 -2.06 -4.22 -17.27
N LEU A 80 -2.18 -4.99 -16.18
CA LEU A 80 -3.16 -6.07 -16.09
C LEU A 80 -4.60 -5.57 -16.26
N LEU A 81 -4.98 -4.47 -15.61
CA LEU A 81 -6.30 -3.86 -15.74
C LEU A 81 -6.57 -3.39 -17.17
N ALA A 82 -5.57 -2.79 -17.83
CA ALA A 82 -5.71 -2.40 -19.23
C ALA A 82 -6.00 -3.61 -20.14
N TRP A 83 -5.29 -4.73 -19.92
CA TRP A 83 -5.55 -5.99 -20.63
C TRP A 83 -6.92 -6.58 -20.32
N ILE A 84 -7.34 -6.58 -19.05
CA ILE A 84 -8.67 -7.04 -18.64
C ILE A 84 -9.76 -6.23 -19.37
N VAL A 85 -9.66 -4.90 -19.35
CA VAL A 85 -10.64 -4.02 -20.01
C VAL A 85 -10.66 -4.27 -21.52
N LEU A 86 -9.50 -4.44 -22.16
CA LEU A 86 -9.41 -4.76 -23.59
C LEU A 86 -10.07 -6.11 -23.91
N LEU A 87 -9.81 -7.15 -23.12
CA LEU A 87 -10.40 -8.47 -23.31
C LEU A 87 -11.93 -8.44 -23.12
N LEU A 88 -12.42 -7.74 -22.09
CA LEU A 88 -13.85 -7.56 -21.88
C LEU A 88 -14.50 -6.79 -23.03
N ALA A 89 -13.87 -5.74 -23.55
CA ALA A 89 -14.40 -4.96 -24.67
C ALA A 89 -14.50 -5.77 -25.98
N THR A 90 -13.57 -6.72 -26.17
CA THR A 90 -13.53 -7.58 -27.37
C THR A 90 -14.38 -8.84 -27.25
N HIS A 91 -14.79 -9.23 -26.03
CA HIS A 91 -15.61 -10.42 -25.75
C HIS A 91 -16.89 -10.02 -25.01
N GLY A 92 -17.92 -9.62 -25.77
CA GLY A 92 -19.20 -9.13 -25.22
C GLY A 92 -19.88 -10.10 -24.24
N ASP A 93 -19.78 -11.41 -24.49
CA ASP A 93 -20.34 -12.44 -23.59
C ASP A 93 -19.65 -12.45 -22.22
N TRP A 94 -18.33 -12.23 -22.19
CA TRP A 94 -17.56 -12.15 -20.94
C TRP A 94 -17.87 -10.86 -20.19
N GLN A 95 -18.00 -9.76 -20.91
CA GLN A 95 -18.42 -8.48 -20.33
C GLN A 95 -19.81 -8.58 -19.68
N GLU A 96 -20.76 -9.22 -20.36
CA GLU A 96 -22.12 -9.39 -19.84
C GLU A 96 -22.18 -10.35 -18.65
N LYS A 97 -21.33 -11.39 -18.63
CA LYS A 97 -21.16 -12.24 -17.45
C LYS A 97 -20.59 -11.44 -16.27
N ALA A 98 -19.51 -10.68 -16.48
CA ALA A 98 -18.88 -9.87 -15.44
C ALA A 98 -19.80 -8.78 -14.85
N ARG A 99 -20.75 -8.23 -15.63
CA ARG A 99 -21.74 -7.25 -15.14
C ARG A 99 -22.82 -7.85 -14.24
N ARG A 100 -23.04 -9.17 -14.32
CA ARG A 100 -24.09 -9.88 -13.57
C ARG A 100 -23.59 -10.48 -12.25
N GLU A 101 -22.28 -10.48 -12.02
CA GLU A 101 -21.65 -10.81 -10.72
C GLU A 101 -21.74 -9.62 -9.75
#